data_AF-A0A7X6VR51-F1
#
_entry.id   AF-A0A7X6VR51-F1
#
_cell.length_a   1.000
_cell.length_b   1.000
_cell.length_c   1.000
_cell.angle_alpha   90.00
_cell.angle_beta   90.00
_cell.angle_gamma   90.00
#
_symmetry.space_group_name_H-M   'P 1'
#
loop_
_entity.id
_entity.type
_entity.pdbx_description
1 polymer ?
#
loop_
_entity_poly.entity_id
_entity_poly.type
_entity_poly.pdbx_seq_one_letter_code
_entity_poly.pdbx_strand_id
1 'polypeptide(L)'
;MFDFTITADDLFLYFNILCGVILLITILFGFINGLFKTTFMTSFFIIILVVGAITIPLIANGLLNVNLSFVNQYLTDFEVEITTIRASLPEILAHFLPEQAFLFETDSESLMLIFGIFKMVVSIILWIVLLILNFSLFKFIAWIIWLIIKPKKNKKSKKKKNNGEVDVADNRKKPKKHRLLGALVGAVKGMVLLLLLSIPMSGISSFASSVTTILDFASSFQGDASNTQSLDHLIASANEEDDIDDDDDILGGIEFPEEFAFLSDVLSFISGYRTTILGKTYSFIDTKLFDSLFKIKTKTGDETVTIKIREEVENVIGIVNIVLEATDGITEIDQNILKNIDDEKILSIGQRLSKIKIIKVVASIAMEYVYHEFLVPNDLLEGYEEDLTLNALKTVNISNDFVVITEALILLKGIEFVGEIQDNIFILTDEQATEIFDKLAELDLLKKGLPIALNFLLNLDEIQTLIVDYNIESTDIIKPTSDDLINDFKNIAHVYSVITDLDITSIDDLSN
;
A
#
# COMPACT_ATOMS: atom_id res chain seq x y z
N MET A 1 -33.57 -28.61 8.19
CA MET A 1 -32.65 -27.74 7.43
C MET A 1 -31.35 -27.86 8.20
N PHE A 2 -30.32 -28.50 7.64
CA PHE A 2 -29.03 -28.57 8.32
C PHE A 2 -28.37 -27.22 8.10
N ASP A 3 -28.27 -26.40 9.15
CA ASP A 3 -27.37 -25.26 9.13
C ASP A 3 -25.95 -25.84 9.11
N PHE A 4 -25.34 -25.82 7.93
CA PHE A 4 -23.91 -25.95 7.81
C PHE A 4 -23.34 -24.55 7.98
N THR A 5 -23.06 -24.16 9.22
CA THR A 5 -22.15 -23.05 9.50
C THR A 5 -20.75 -23.51 9.13
N ILE A 6 -20.18 -22.91 8.09
CA ILE A 6 -18.80 -23.20 7.65
C ILE A 6 -17.88 -22.31 8.47
N THR A 7 -17.04 -22.91 9.31
CA THR A 7 -16.07 -22.18 10.15
C THR A 7 -14.77 -21.90 9.40
N ALA A 8 -13.90 -21.04 9.96
CA ALA A 8 -12.57 -20.78 9.41
C ALA A 8 -11.70 -22.06 9.33
N ASP A 9 -11.79 -22.95 10.31
CA ASP A 9 -11.06 -24.23 10.33
C ASP A 9 -11.50 -25.18 9.21
N ASP A 10 -12.81 -25.23 8.96
CA ASP A 10 -13.35 -25.97 7.81
C ASP A 10 -12.80 -25.41 6.50
N LEU A 11 -12.72 -24.08 6.37
CA LEU A 11 -12.13 -23.42 5.19
C LEU A 11 -10.64 -23.75 5.04
N PHE A 12 -9.86 -23.75 6.12
CA PHE A 12 -8.45 -24.16 6.09
C PHE A 12 -8.27 -25.60 5.65
N LEU A 13 -9.08 -26.51 6.21
CA LEU A 13 -9.07 -27.92 5.84
C LEU A 13 -9.41 -28.10 4.35
N TYR A 14 -10.51 -27.49 3.87
CA TYR A 14 -10.91 -27.58 2.48
C TYR A 14 -9.87 -27.00 1.53
N PHE A 15 -9.23 -25.89 1.89
CA PHE A 15 -8.17 -25.28 1.11
C PHE A 15 -6.92 -26.18 1.01
N ASN A 16 -6.49 -26.78 2.13
CA ASN A 16 -5.37 -27.71 2.16
C ASN A 16 -5.68 -28.99 1.37
N ILE A 17 -6.90 -29.54 1.48
CA ILE A 17 -7.38 -30.67 0.67
C ILE A 17 -7.35 -30.31 -0.81
N LEU A 18 -7.86 -29.14 -1.20
CA LEU A 18 -7.83 -28.67 -2.58
C LEU A 18 -6.40 -28.59 -3.12
N CYS A 19 -5.47 -28.03 -2.34
CA CYS A 19 -4.05 -27.97 -2.69
C CYS A 19 -3.47 -29.38 -2.90
N GLY A 20 -3.76 -30.31 -1.99
CA GLY A 20 -3.37 -31.71 -2.10
C GLY A 20 -3.93 -32.40 -3.35
N VAL A 21 -5.21 -32.15 -3.67
CA VAL A 21 -5.88 -32.68 -4.87
C VAL A 21 -5.23 -32.14 -6.15
N ILE A 22 -4.92 -30.84 -6.22
CA ILE A 22 -4.22 -30.23 -7.36
C ILE A 22 -2.85 -30.90 -7.57
N LEU A 23 -2.10 -31.08 -6.48
CA LEU A 23 -0.78 -31.72 -6.51
C LEU A 23 -0.90 -33.20 -6.97
N LEU A 24 -1.85 -33.95 -6.43
CA LEU A 24 -2.09 -35.34 -6.78
C LEU A 24 -2.50 -35.48 -8.26
N ILE A 25 -3.42 -34.64 -8.75
CA ILE A 25 -3.86 -34.65 -10.16
C ILE A 25 -2.68 -34.37 -11.09
N THR A 26 -1.83 -33.40 -10.77
CA THR A 26 -0.66 -33.06 -11.61
C THR A 26 0.40 -34.15 -11.59
N ILE A 27 0.64 -34.79 -10.44
CA ILE A 27 1.48 -36.00 -10.33
C ILE A 27 0.93 -37.14 -11.18
N LEU A 28 -0.36 -37.46 -11.06
CA LEU A 28 -1.00 -38.54 -11.83
C LEU A 28 -0.93 -38.25 -13.32
N PHE A 29 -1.22 -37.02 -13.74
CA PHE A 29 -1.10 -36.61 -15.13
C PHE A 29 0.34 -36.75 -15.64
N GLY A 30 1.32 -36.39 -14.81
CA GLY A 30 2.73 -36.58 -15.09
C GLY A 30 3.11 -38.06 -15.25
N PHE A 31 2.59 -38.92 -14.37
CA PHE A 31 2.79 -40.37 -14.41
C PHE A 31 2.19 -41.01 -15.68
N ILE A 32 0.97 -40.63 -16.05
CA ILE A 32 0.23 -41.15 -17.21
C ILE A 32 0.93 -40.77 -18.52
N ASN A 33 1.31 -39.49 -18.66
CA ASN A 33 1.96 -39.00 -19.88
C ASN A 33 3.41 -39.52 -20.02
N GLY A 34 4.11 -39.69 -18.89
CA GLY A 34 5.51 -40.09 -18.80
C GLY A 34 6.49 -38.93 -19.10
N LEU A 35 7.74 -39.10 -18.67
CA LEU A 35 8.76 -38.04 -18.59
C LEU A 35 8.78 -37.05 -19.76
N PHE A 36 9.12 -37.50 -20.99
CA PHE A 36 9.35 -36.59 -22.12
C PHE A 36 8.18 -35.67 -22.45
N LYS A 37 6.95 -36.19 -22.42
CA LYS A 37 5.76 -35.38 -22.73
C LYS A 37 5.47 -34.41 -21.58
N THR A 38 5.58 -34.87 -20.34
CA THR A 38 5.35 -34.02 -19.15
C THR A 38 6.40 -32.91 -19.06
N THR A 39 7.68 -33.20 -19.27
CA THR A 39 8.76 -32.20 -19.28
C THR A 39 8.55 -31.16 -20.36
N PHE A 40 8.23 -31.57 -21.59
CA PHE A 40 7.96 -30.62 -22.66
C PHE A 40 6.80 -29.68 -22.31
N MET A 41 5.66 -30.24 -21.90
CA MET A 41 4.46 -29.45 -21.57
C MET A 41 4.68 -28.53 -20.37
N THR A 42 5.41 -28.99 -19.35
CA THR A 42 5.72 -28.19 -18.15
C THR A 42 6.72 -27.09 -18.46
N SER A 43 7.77 -27.40 -19.23
CA SER A 43 8.76 -26.39 -19.64
C SER A 43 8.12 -25.32 -20.50
N PHE A 44 7.28 -25.70 -21.47
CA PHE A 44 6.55 -24.76 -22.30
C PHE A 44 5.61 -23.86 -21.48
N PHE A 45 4.88 -24.45 -20.53
CA PHE A 45 4.02 -23.72 -19.59
C PHE A 45 4.81 -22.68 -18.77
N ILE A 46 5.95 -23.07 -18.19
CA ILE A 46 6.79 -22.18 -17.38
C ILE A 46 7.41 -21.08 -18.26
N ILE A 47 7.94 -21.43 -19.44
CA ILE A 47 8.53 -20.45 -20.37
C ILE A 47 7.50 -19.39 -20.75
N ILE A 48 6.25 -19.78 -21.04
CA ILE A 48 5.18 -18.84 -21.37
C ILE A 48 4.84 -17.93 -20.19
N LEU A 49 4.80 -18.46 -18.96
CA LEU A 49 4.58 -17.62 -17.78
C LEU A 49 5.70 -16.59 -17.62
N VAL A 50 6.95 -17.01 -17.75
CA VAL A 50 8.11 -16.12 -17.60
C VAL A 50 8.14 -15.07 -18.70
N VAL A 51 7.97 -15.47 -19.96
CA VAL A 51 7.90 -14.54 -21.10
C VAL A 51 6.70 -13.59 -20.95
N GLY A 52 5.55 -14.11 -20.54
CA GLY A 52 4.36 -13.32 -20.22
C GLY A 52 4.62 -12.29 -19.14
N ALA A 53 5.19 -12.70 -18.00
CA ALA A 53 5.53 -11.81 -16.89
C ALA A 53 6.47 -10.66 -17.30
N ILE A 54 7.44 -10.93 -18.19
CA ILE A 54 8.36 -9.92 -18.71
C ILE A 54 7.70 -9.01 -19.74
N THR A 55 6.79 -9.54 -20.56
CA THR A 55 6.13 -8.79 -21.65
C THR A 55 4.95 -7.96 -21.17
N ILE A 56 4.25 -8.36 -20.10
CA ILE A 56 3.07 -7.65 -19.57
C ILE A 56 3.36 -6.16 -19.30
N PRO A 57 4.44 -5.76 -18.60
CA PRO A 57 4.75 -4.34 -18.40
C PRO A 57 4.92 -3.56 -19.71
N LEU A 58 5.48 -4.20 -20.75
CA LEU A 58 5.66 -3.58 -22.07
C LEU A 58 4.32 -3.42 -22.78
N ILE A 59 3.46 -4.44 -22.73
CA ILE A 59 2.12 -4.42 -23.31
C ILE A 59 1.25 -3.38 -22.59
N ALA A 60 1.27 -3.33 -21.26
CA ALA A 60 0.52 -2.36 -20.47
C ALA A 60 0.91 -0.91 -20.82
N ASN A 61 2.21 -0.65 -21.02
CA ASN A 61 2.68 0.66 -21.47
C ASN A 61 2.29 0.95 -22.94
N GLY A 62 2.29 -0.08 -23.80
CA GLY A 62 1.84 0.03 -25.19
C GLY A 62 0.35 0.33 -25.32
N LEU A 63 -0.49 -0.27 -24.47
CA LEU A 63 -1.94 -0.10 -24.46
C LEU A 63 -2.36 1.36 -24.18
N LEU A 64 -1.55 2.14 -23.47
CA LEU A 64 -1.80 3.58 -23.28
C LEU A 64 -1.79 4.39 -24.58
N ASN A 65 -1.09 3.89 -25.62
CA ASN A 65 -0.94 4.57 -26.91
C ASN A 65 -1.81 3.92 -28.00
N VAL A 66 -2.66 2.95 -27.65
CA VAL A 66 -3.56 2.33 -28.62
C VAL A 66 -4.64 3.33 -29.00
N ASN A 67 -4.90 3.44 -30.31
CA ASN A 67 -5.97 4.28 -30.82
C ASN A 67 -7.34 3.66 -30.50
N LEU A 68 -8.13 4.39 -29.71
CA LEU A 68 -9.47 4.09 -29.23
C LEU A 68 -10.54 4.94 -29.93
N SER A 69 -10.26 5.55 -31.09
CA SER A 69 -11.25 6.33 -31.85
C SER A 69 -12.51 5.55 -32.22
N PHE A 70 -12.43 4.22 -32.25
CA PHE A 70 -13.60 3.36 -32.38
C PHE A 70 -14.60 3.51 -31.22
N VAL A 71 -14.21 4.03 -30.07
CA VAL A 71 -15.09 4.23 -28.91
C VAL A 71 -16.00 5.45 -29.10
N ASN A 72 -15.56 6.46 -29.86
CA ASN A 72 -16.33 7.69 -30.12
C ASN A 72 -17.70 7.40 -30.77
N GLN A 73 -17.81 6.32 -31.55
CA GLN A 73 -19.10 5.92 -32.15
C GLN A 73 -20.13 5.45 -31.10
N TYR A 74 -19.69 5.10 -29.89
CA TYR A 74 -20.54 4.64 -28.78
C TYR A 74 -20.75 5.71 -27.71
N LEU A 75 -20.02 6.83 -27.78
CA LEU A 75 -20.05 7.93 -26.82
C LEU A 75 -20.41 9.24 -27.55
N THR A 76 -21.57 9.25 -28.21
CA THR A 76 -22.02 10.40 -29.02
C THR A 76 -22.31 11.66 -28.22
N ASP A 77 -22.51 11.54 -26.91
CA ASP A 77 -22.86 12.65 -26.02
C ASP A 77 -21.66 13.22 -25.27
N PHE A 78 -20.44 12.73 -25.56
CA PHE A 78 -19.20 13.19 -24.93
C PHE A 78 -18.50 14.19 -25.86
N GLU A 79 -18.26 15.42 -25.37
CA GLU A 79 -17.64 16.49 -26.17
C GLU A 79 -16.14 16.26 -26.44
N VAL A 80 -15.52 15.33 -25.70
CA VAL A 80 -14.09 15.01 -25.81
C VAL A 80 -13.86 13.85 -26.78
N GLU A 81 -13.03 14.06 -27.81
CA GLU A 81 -12.69 13.02 -28.77
C GLU A 81 -11.71 12.00 -28.17
N ILE A 82 -12.14 10.74 -28.03
CA ILE A 82 -11.29 9.68 -27.52
C ILE A 82 -10.34 9.21 -28.62
N THR A 83 -9.05 9.51 -28.48
CA THR A 83 -8.00 9.07 -29.41
C THR A 83 -7.13 8.00 -28.79
N THR A 84 -6.34 8.31 -27.77
CA THR A 84 -5.53 7.34 -27.02
C THR A 84 -5.73 7.59 -25.54
N ILE A 85 -5.51 6.59 -24.68
CA ILE A 85 -5.63 6.79 -23.23
C ILE A 85 -4.68 7.91 -22.76
N ARG A 86 -3.48 7.99 -23.34
CA ARG A 86 -2.51 9.03 -23.01
C ARG A 86 -2.99 10.45 -23.34
N ALA A 87 -3.73 10.62 -24.42
CA ALA A 87 -4.22 11.93 -24.85
C ALA A 87 -5.58 12.27 -24.24
N SER A 88 -6.49 11.31 -24.24
CA SER A 88 -7.88 11.51 -23.85
C SER A 88 -8.11 11.48 -22.34
N LEU A 89 -7.30 10.75 -21.56
CA LEU A 89 -7.49 10.73 -20.11
C LEU A 89 -7.29 12.12 -19.46
N PRO A 90 -6.22 12.89 -19.78
CA PRO A 90 -6.11 14.29 -19.39
C PRO A 90 -7.33 15.13 -19.73
N GLU A 91 -7.79 15.07 -20.98
CA GLU A 91 -8.90 15.88 -21.49
C GLU A 91 -10.22 15.52 -20.80
N ILE A 92 -10.48 14.22 -20.59
CA ILE A 92 -11.67 13.74 -19.88
C ILE A 92 -11.64 14.21 -18.42
N LEU A 93 -10.50 14.09 -17.74
CA LEU A 93 -10.38 14.51 -16.35
C LEU A 93 -10.53 16.03 -16.22
N ALA A 94 -9.90 16.82 -17.09
CA ALA A 94 -10.04 18.26 -17.14
C ALA A 94 -11.48 18.69 -17.50
N HIS A 95 -12.22 17.91 -18.28
CA HIS A 95 -13.63 18.18 -18.55
C HIS A 95 -14.52 17.95 -17.31
N PHE A 96 -14.26 16.91 -16.53
CA PHE A 96 -15.00 16.64 -15.30
C PHE A 96 -14.62 17.53 -14.12
N LEU A 97 -13.37 18.00 -14.10
CA LEU A 97 -12.76 18.78 -13.03
C LEU A 97 -12.03 19.99 -13.64
N PRO A 98 -12.78 20.96 -14.21
CA PRO A 98 -12.20 22.06 -14.97
C PRO A 98 -11.36 23.02 -14.12
N GLU A 99 -11.74 23.21 -12.87
CA GLU A 99 -10.96 24.01 -11.90
C GLU A 99 -9.62 23.33 -11.60
N GLN A 100 -9.56 22.00 -11.62
CA GLN A 100 -8.34 21.24 -11.36
C GLN A 100 -7.59 20.80 -12.63
N ALA A 101 -7.90 21.41 -13.78
CA ALA A 101 -7.34 21.00 -15.08
C ALA A 101 -5.79 21.03 -15.11
N PHE A 102 -5.17 21.96 -14.36
CA PHE A 102 -3.72 22.07 -14.23
C PHE A 102 -3.08 20.78 -13.65
N LEU A 103 -3.80 20.05 -12.78
CA LEU A 103 -3.35 18.76 -12.25
C LEU A 103 -3.33 17.66 -13.32
N PHE A 104 -3.87 17.88 -14.51
CA PHE A 104 -3.90 16.85 -15.57
C PHE A 104 -3.04 17.22 -16.78
N GLU A 105 -2.16 18.22 -16.66
CA GLU A 105 -1.22 18.59 -17.71
C GLU A 105 -0.15 17.52 -17.96
N THR A 106 0.54 17.61 -19.11
CA THR A 106 1.32 16.50 -19.68
C THR A 106 2.57 16.09 -18.88
N ASP A 107 2.92 16.84 -17.83
CA ASP A 107 4.03 16.55 -16.92
C ASP A 107 3.64 16.65 -15.43
N SER A 108 2.34 16.74 -15.12
CA SER A 108 1.88 16.81 -13.74
C SER A 108 2.09 15.49 -13.01
N GLU A 109 2.43 15.56 -11.73
CA GLU A 109 2.67 14.36 -10.92
C GLU A 109 1.37 13.59 -10.66
N SER A 110 0.25 14.30 -10.55
CA SER A 110 -1.09 13.73 -10.47
C SER A 110 -1.41 12.87 -11.67
N LEU A 111 -1.14 13.34 -12.90
CA LEU A 111 -1.37 12.56 -14.10
C LEU A 111 -0.44 11.35 -14.17
N MET A 112 0.83 11.49 -13.75
CA MET A 112 1.76 10.36 -13.67
C MET A 112 1.30 9.29 -12.68
N LEU A 113 0.73 9.69 -11.54
CA LEU A 113 0.14 8.78 -10.56
C LEU A 113 -1.05 8.03 -11.18
N ILE A 114 -1.97 8.76 -11.84
CA ILE A 114 -3.14 8.19 -12.52
C ILE A 114 -2.72 7.17 -13.59
N PHE A 115 -1.73 7.51 -14.43
CA PHE A 115 -1.19 6.55 -15.39
C PHE A 115 -0.50 5.36 -14.72
N GLY A 116 0.15 5.57 -13.58
CA GLY A 116 0.72 4.50 -12.75
C GLY A 116 -0.35 3.52 -12.27
N ILE A 117 -1.46 4.02 -11.73
CA ILE A 117 -2.62 3.23 -11.29
C ILE A 117 -3.22 2.48 -12.48
N PHE A 118 -3.45 3.17 -13.60
CA PHE A 118 -3.98 2.56 -14.81
C PHE A 118 -3.09 1.40 -15.32
N LYS A 119 -1.77 1.61 -15.37
CA LYS A 119 -0.81 0.56 -15.75
C LYS A 119 -0.86 -0.64 -14.82
N MET A 120 -1.03 -0.43 -13.51
CA MET A 120 -1.19 -1.51 -12.54
C MET A 120 -2.46 -2.32 -12.83
N VAL A 121 -3.61 -1.66 -12.99
CA VAL A 121 -4.90 -2.31 -13.30
C VAL A 121 -4.81 -3.13 -14.60
N VAL A 122 -4.28 -2.53 -15.67
CA VAL A 122 -4.08 -3.24 -16.95
C VAL A 122 -3.13 -4.42 -16.80
N SER A 123 -2.06 -4.29 -16.00
CA SER A 123 -1.12 -5.39 -15.75
C SER A 123 -1.81 -6.57 -15.04
N ILE A 124 -2.69 -6.30 -14.08
CA ILE A 124 -3.50 -7.33 -13.40
C ILE A 124 -4.42 -8.03 -14.41
N ILE A 125 -5.14 -7.27 -15.23
CA ILE A 125 -6.02 -7.83 -16.27
C ILE A 125 -5.24 -8.70 -17.25
N LEU A 126 -4.09 -8.22 -17.74
CA LEU A 126 -3.22 -8.98 -18.64
C LEU A 126 -2.68 -10.25 -17.98
N TRP A 127 -2.40 -10.23 -16.69
CA TRP A 127 -2.02 -11.43 -15.94
C TRP A 127 -3.15 -12.46 -15.88
N ILE A 128 -4.38 -12.03 -15.60
CA ILE A 128 -5.56 -12.90 -15.61
C ILE A 128 -5.75 -13.51 -17.01
N VAL A 129 -5.67 -12.68 -18.06
CA VAL A 129 -5.76 -13.14 -19.46
C VAL A 129 -4.64 -14.13 -19.78
N LEU A 130 -3.40 -13.86 -19.37
CA LEU A 130 -2.27 -14.76 -19.55
C LEU A 130 -2.54 -16.12 -18.90
N LEU A 131 -3.05 -16.14 -17.67
CA LEU A 131 -3.39 -17.38 -16.97
C LEU A 131 -4.47 -18.17 -17.73
N ILE A 132 -5.56 -17.52 -18.15
CA ILE A 132 -6.65 -18.15 -18.92
C ILE A 132 -6.11 -18.72 -20.24
N LEU A 133 -5.30 -17.95 -20.99
CA LEU A 133 -4.67 -18.40 -22.23
C LEU A 133 -3.72 -19.57 -21.98
N ASN A 134 -3.01 -19.59 -20.85
CA ASN A 134 -2.09 -20.67 -20.50
C ASN A 134 -2.81 -22.00 -20.23
N PHE A 135 -3.98 -21.94 -19.58
CA PHE A 135 -4.82 -23.11 -19.37
C PHE A 135 -5.52 -23.61 -20.66
N SER A 136 -5.85 -22.71 -21.57
CA SER A 136 -6.63 -22.99 -22.79
C SER A 136 -5.76 -23.05 -24.06
N LEU A 137 -5.49 -21.90 -24.67
CA LEU A 137 -4.87 -21.75 -25.99
C LEU A 137 -3.44 -22.28 -26.03
N PHE A 138 -2.59 -21.91 -25.06
CA PHE A 138 -1.19 -22.31 -25.07
C PHE A 138 -1.02 -23.81 -24.81
N LYS A 139 -1.91 -24.42 -24.02
CA LYS A 139 -1.96 -25.88 -23.88
C LYS A 139 -2.26 -26.56 -25.23
N PHE A 140 -3.16 -26.00 -26.02
CA PHE A 140 -3.46 -26.50 -27.36
C PHE A 140 -2.28 -26.31 -28.33
N ILE A 141 -1.64 -25.15 -28.31
CA ILE A 141 -0.43 -24.88 -29.11
C ILE A 141 0.71 -25.82 -28.71
N ALA A 142 0.97 -26.00 -27.41
CA ALA A 142 1.97 -26.94 -26.90
C ALA A 142 1.68 -28.37 -27.40
N TRP A 143 0.41 -28.76 -27.43
CA TRP A 143 -0.01 -30.06 -27.93
C TRP A 143 0.30 -30.23 -29.42
N ILE A 144 0.03 -29.22 -30.26
CA ILE A 144 0.39 -29.22 -31.68
C ILE A 144 1.90 -29.33 -31.87
N ILE A 145 2.69 -28.48 -31.19
CA ILE A 145 4.15 -28.48 -31.30
C ILE A 145 4.71 -29.84 -30.86
N TRP A 146 4.14 -30.43 -29.81
CA TRP A 146 4.54 -31.75 -29.34
C TRP A 146 4.30 -32.84 -30.40
N LEU A 147 3.23 -32.78 -31.21
CA LEU A 147 3.02 -33.75 -32.29
C LEU A 147 4.16 -33.76 -33.31
N ILE A 148 4.83 -32.62 -33.52
CA ILE A 148 5.97 -32.47 -34.43
C ILE A 148 7.26 -32.98 -33.78
N ILE A 149 7.52 -32.62 -32.52
CA ILE A 149 8.78 -32.91 -31.81
C ILE A 149 8.79 -34.33 -31.21
N LYS A 150 7.62 -34.98 -31.09
CA LYS A 150 7.50 -36.29 -30.44
C LYS A 150 8.49 -37.30 -31.04
N PRO A 151 9.32 -37.97 -30.20
CA PRO A 151 10.29 -38.93 -30.70
C PRO A 151 9.59 -40.04 -31.48
N LYS A 152 10.00 -40.25 -32.75
CA LYS A 152 9.50 -41.33 -33.60
C LYS A 152 9.76 -42.65 -32.88
N LYS A 153 8.72 -43.48 -32.69
CA LYS A 153 8.88 -44.82 -32.11
C LYS A 153 9.84 -45.60 -33.02
N ASN A 154 11.05 -45.87 -32.56
CA ASN A 154 12.00 -46.70 -33.28
C ASN A 154 11.39 -48.09 -33.47
N LYS A 155 10.94 -48.40 -34.71
CA LYS A 155 10.52 -49.73 -35.18
C LYS A 155 11.71 -50.70 -35.28
N LYS A 156 12.67 -50.65 -34.37
CA LYS A 156 13.86 -51.52 -34.38
C LYS A 156 13.91 -52.35 -33.11
N SER A 157 13.19 -53.47 -33.16
CA SER A 157 13.71 -54.77 -32.72
C SER A 157 12.73 -55.84 -33.21
N LYS A 158 12.70 -56.09 -34.53
CA LYS A 158 12.39 -57.44 -35.02
C LYS A 158 13.56 -58.30 -34.56
N LYS A 159 13.41 -58.95 -33.41
CA LYS A 159 14.31 -60.03 -33.02
C LYS A 159 13.98 -61.18 -33.95
N LYS A 160 14.77 -61.36 -35.01
CA LYS A 160 14.72 -62.51 -35.89
C LYS A 160 15.00 -63.74 -35.03
N LYS A 161 13.97 -64.48 -34.65
CA LYS A 161 14.11 -65.81 -34.06
C LYS A 161 13.45 -66.77 -35.04
N ASN A 162 14.26 -67.68 -35.56
CA ASN A 162 13.84 -68.72 -36.48
C ASN A 162 12.69 -69.53 -35.89
N ASN A 163 11.72 -69.86 -36.75
CA ASN A 163 10.62 -70.81 -36.60
C ASN A 163 9.49 -70.44 -35.62
N GLY A 164 8.28 -70.31 -36.17
CA GLY A 164 7.00 -70.26 -35.45
C GLY A 164 6.48 -68.85 -35.25
N GLU A 165 5.78 -68.34 -36.26
CA GLU A 165 5.11 -67.04 -36.25
C GLU A 165 3.92 -67.08 -35.27
N VAL A 166 4.07 -66.38 -34.15
CA VAL A 166 2.95 -65.90 -33.32
C VAL A 166 3.13 -64.40 -33.18
N ASP A 167 2.20 -63.64 -33.76
CA ASP A 167 2.08 -62.20 -33.60
C ASP A 167 1.73 -61.86 -32.14
N VAL A 168 2.73 -61.88 -31.27
CA VAL A 168 2.60 -61.26 -29.95
C VAL A 168 2.85 -59.78 -30.15
N ALA A 169 1.75 -59.01 -30.18
CA ALA A 169 1.78 -57.57 -30.09
C ALA A 169 2.71 -57.15 -28.94
N ASP A 170 3.87 -56.60 -29.30
CA ASP A 170 4.91 -56.13 -28.39
C ASP A 170 4.40 -54.92 -27.61
N ASN A 171 3.59 -55.20 -26.59
CA ASN A 171 3.24 -54.30 -25.49
C ASN A 171 4.51 -54.03 -24.67
N ARG A 172 5.50 -53.32 -25.24
CA ARG A 172 6.59 -52.75 -24.44
C ARG A 172 5.97 -51.72 -23.50
N LYS A 173 5.55 -52.19 -22.33
CA LYS A 173 5.24 -51.37 -21.16
C LYS A 173 6.40 -50.39 -21.02
N LYS A 174 6.15 -49.10 -21.21
CA LYS A 174 7.14 -48.04 -20.96
C LYS A 174 7.85 -48.35 -19.64
N PRO A 175 9.19 -48.27 -19.54
CA PRO A 175 9.90 -48.64 -18.32
C PRO A 175 9.31 -47.88 -17.12
N LYS A 176 9.02 -48.58 -16.02
CA LYS A 176 8.39 -47.99 -14.83
C LYS A 176 9.10 -46.70 -14.35
N LYS A 177 10.43 -46.65 -14.50
CA LYS A 177 11.28 -45.48 -14.17
C LYS A 177 10.89 -44.20 -14.94
N HIS A 178 10.50 -44.29 -16.22
CA HIS A 178 10.11 -43.10 -17.00
C HIS A 178 8.74 -42.53 -16.61
N ARG A 179 7.87 -43.35 -15.99
CA ARG A 179 6.58 -42.87 -15.47
C ARG A 179 6.77 -42.17 -14.13
N LEU A 180 7.64 -42.71 -13.27
CA LEU A 180 7.96 -42.11 -11.98
C LEU A 180 8.68 -40.75 -12.14
N LEU A 181 9.64 -40.64 -13.07
CA LEU A 181 10.23 -39.34 -13.40
C LEU A 181 9.20 -38.37 -14.03
N GLY A 182 8.23 -38.88 -14.79
CA GLY A 182 7.11 -38.07 -15.27
C GLY A 182 6.23 -37.54 -14.15
N ALA A 183 6.02 -38.33 -13.09
CA ALA A 183 5.29 -37.93 -11.89
C ALA A 183 6.01 -36.79 -11.15
N LEU A 184 7.34 -36.86 -11.02
CA LEU A 184 8.15 -35.80 -10.40
C LEU A 184 8.03 -34.47 -11.16
N VAL A 185 8.13 -34.50 -12.48
CA VAL A 185 7.92 -33.29 -13.30
C VAL A 185 6.48 -32.79 -13.20
N GLY A 186 5.51 -33.70 -13.07
CA GLY A 186 4.12 -33.36 -12.76
C GLY A 186 3.99 -32.62 -11.43
N ALA A 187 4.70 -33.06 -10.39
CA ALA A 187 4.74 -32.39 -9.09
C ALA A 187 5.30 -30.97 -9.21
N VAL A 188 6.38 -30.76 -9.97
CA VAL A 188 6.93 -29.41 -10.24
C VAL A 188 5.88 -28.51 -10.90
N LYS A 189 5.14 -29.03 -11.88
CA LYS A 189 4.04 -28.28 -12.49
C LYS A 189 2.95 -27.93 -11.46
N GLY A 190 2.60 -28.88 -10.61
CA GLY A 190 1.65 -28.68 -9.50
C GLY A 190 2.12 -27.58 -8.55
N MET A 191 3.39 -27.60 -8.16
CA MET A 191 4.00 -26.56 -7.33
C MET A 191 3.89 -25.18 -8.00
N VAL A 192 4.24 -25.05 -9.29
CA VAL A 192 4.11 -23.76 -10.00
C VAL A 192 2.64 -23.28 -10.04
N LEU A 193 1.68 -24.18 -10.22
CA LEU A 193 0.25 -23.82 -10.18
C LEU A 193 -0.19 -23.36 -8.80
N LEU A 194 0.28 -24.05 -7.76
CA LEU A 194 0.03 -23.68 -6.37
C LEU A 194 0.68 -22.33 -6.02
N LEU A 195 1.89 -22.04 -6.52
CA LEU A 195 2.51 -20.72 -6.41
C LEU A 195 1.67 -19.63 -7.09
N LEU A 196 1.10 -19.90 -8.27
CA LEU A 196 0.22 -18.91 -8.92
C LEU A 196 -1.04 -18.62 -8.11
N LEU A 197 -1.57 -19.62 -7.40
CA LEU A 197 -2.68 -19.45 -6.46
C LEU A 197 -2.25 -18.70 -5.20
N SER A 198 -1.00 -18.89 -4.75
CA SER A 198 -0.48 -18.25 -3.54
C SER A 198 -0.31 -16.74 -3.72
N ILE A 199 -0.05 -16.24 -4.93
CA ILE A 199 0.14 -14.80 -5.18
C ILE A 199 -1.07 -13.96 -4.73
N PRO A 200 -2.28 -14.12 -5.30
CA PRO A 200 -3.43 -13.32 -4.88
C PRO A 200 -3.79 -13.59 -3.41
N MET A 201 -3.70 -14.84 -2.95
CA MET A 201 -3.98 -15.19 -1.56
C MET A 201 -3.04 -14.47 -0.59
N SER A 202 -1.75 -14.38 -0.91
CA SER A 202 -0.75 -13.70 -0.09
C SER A 202 -1.02 -12.21 0.08
N GLY A 203 -1.51 -11.56 -0.98
CA GLY A 203 -1.88 -10.15 -0.95
C GLY A 203 -3.18 -9.90 -0.21
N ILE A 204 -4.23 -10.67 -0.51
CA ILE A 204 -5.53 -10.56 0.19
C ILE A 204 -5.33 -10.90 1.68
N SER A 205 -4.52 -11.91 2.01
CA SER A 205 -4.11 -12.22 3.38
C SER A 205 -3.51 -11.03 4.10
N SER A 206 -2.51 -10.39 3.47
CA SER A 206 -1.93 -9.18 4.06
C SER A 206 -2.94 -8.05 4.20
N PHE A 207 -3.93 -7.91 3.30
CA PHE A 207 -4.97 -6.89 3.45
C PHE A 207 -6.07 -7.27 4.45
N ALA A 208 -6.39 -8.54 4.63
CA ALA A 208 -7.44 -8.94 5.57
C ALA A 208 -6.96 -8.79 7.01
N SER A 209 -5.75 -9.28 7.32
CA SER A 209 -5.13 -9.06 8.64
C SER A 209 -5.01 -7.56 8.96
N SER A 210 -4.86 -6.77 7.91
CA SER A 210 -4.77 -5.32 7.96
C SER A 210 -6.12 -4.63 8.23
N VAL A 211 -7.17 -5.07 7.53
CA VAL A 211 -8.52 -4.52 7.65
C VAL A 211 -9.16 -4.93 8.97
N THR A 212 -8.90 -6.13 9.49
CA THR A 212 -9.42 -6.55 10.81
C THR A 212 -8.92 -5.60 11.90
N THR A 213 -7.61 -5.32 11.96
CA THR A 213 -7.06 -4.34 12.93
C THR A 213 -7.71 -2.96 12.81
N ILE A 214 -7.94 -2.48 11.59
CA ILE A 214 -8.58 -1.18 11.35
C ILE A 214 -10.06 -1.21 11.73
N LEU A 215 -10.76 -2.33 11.49
CA LEU A 215 -12.16 -2.49 11.87
C LEU A 215 -12.33 -2.64 13.38
N ASP A 216 -11.44 -3.35 14.06
CA ASP A 216 -11.37 -3.41 15.53
C ASP A 216 -11.19 -2.01 16.11
N PHE A 217 -10.24 -1.25 15.55
CA PHE A 217 -10.06 0.16 15.86
C PHE A 217 -11.32 0.99 15.56
N ALA A 218 -11.92 0.89 14.37
CA ALA A 218 -13.06 1.72 13.98
C ALA A 218 -14.35 1.40 14.77
N SER A 219 -14.60 0.13 15.05
CA SER A 219 -15.76 -0.33 15.83
C SER A 219 -15.64 0.07 17.30
N SER A 220 -14.41 0.15 17.82
CA SER A 220 -14.16 0.68 19.17
C SER A 220 -14.47 2.17 19.34
N PHE A 221 -14.64 2.95 18.25
CA PHE A 221 -15.15 4.33 18.31
C PHE A 221 -16.69 4.41 18.31
N GLN A 222 -17.39 3.31 17.99
CA GLN A 222 -18.85 3.30 17.79
C GLN A 222 -19.64 2.53 18.86
N GLY A 223 -19.01 1.83 19.82
CA GLY A 223 -19.74 0.97 20.76
C GLY A 223 -19.17 0.84 22.17
N ASP A 224 -19.94 1.35 23.13
CA ASP A 224 -20.22 0.88 24.50
C ASP A 224 -19.11 0.21 25.36
N ALA A 225 -18.87 0.81 26.53
CA ALA A 225 -17.80 0.56 27.48
C ALA A 225 -17.88 -0.76 28.29
N SER A 226 -18.11 -1.93 27.67
CA SER A 226 -18.33 -3.16 28.46
C SER A 226 -17.65 -4.46 28.05
N ASN A 227 -16.82 -4.53 27.01
CA ASN A 227 -16.09 -5.76 26.70
C ASN A 227 -14.62 -5.52 26.32
N THR A 228 -13.81 -5.19 27.33
CA THR A 228 -12.35 -5.37 27.29
C THR A 228 -12.03 -6.87 27.41
N GLN A 229 -11.81 -7.56 26.28
CA GLN A 229 -10.97 -8.74 26.28
C GLN A 229 -9.59 -8.35 25.74
N SER A 230 -8.57 -8.66 26.53
CA SER A 230 -7.18 -8.24 26.41
C SER A 230 -6.52 -8.69 25.11
N LEU A 231 -5.85 -7.74 24.45
CA LEU A 231 -5.09 -7.85 23.20
C LEU A 231 -3.81 -8.71 23.30
N ASP A 232 -3.53 -9.34 24.44
CA ASP A 232 -2.36 -10.21 24.65
C ASP A 232 -2.32 -11.42 23.70
N HIS A 233 -3.48 -11.82 23.15
CA HIS A 233 -3.58 -13.03 22.34
C HIS A 233 -3.25 -12.85 20.85
N LEU A 234 -3.19 -11.61 20.34
CA LEU A 234 -2.94 -11.35 18.91
C LEU A 234 -1.45 -11.22 18.58
N ILE A 235 -0.62 -10.77 19.53
CA ILE A 235 0.83 -10.59 19.33
C ILE A 235 1.57 -11.94 19.36
N ALA A 236 1.07 -12.93 20.13
CA ALA A 236 1.65 -14.27 20.19
C ALA A 236 1.54 -15.07 18.87
N SER A 237 0.52 -14.78 18.04
CA SER A 237 0.28 -15.52 16.79
C SER A 237 1.27 -15.23 15.66
N ALA A 238 2.13 -14.22 15.81
CA ALA A 238 3.06 -13.81 14.77
C ALA A 238 4.50 -14.37 14.94
N ASN A 239 4.90 -14.91 16.09
CA ASN A 239 6.32 -15.20 16.34
C ASN A 239 6.70 -16.41 17.22
N GLU A 240 5.79 -17.28 17.68
CA GLU A 240 6.21 -18.47 18.45
C GLU A 240 5.90 -19.80 17.73
N GLU A 241 6.97 -20.54 17.43
CA GLU A 241 6.96 -21.99 17.23
C GLU A 241 6.89 -22.63 18.62
N ASP A 242 5.71 -22.80 19.19
CA ASP A 242 5.54 -23.77 20.28
C ASP A 242 4.16 -24.44 20.21
N ASP A 243 4.16 -25.74 20.50
CA ASP A 243 3.01 -26.64 20.44
C ASP A 243 1.87 -26.15 21.34
N ILE A 244 0.71 -25.83 20.75
CA ILE A 244 -0.54 -25.55 21.48
C ILE A 244 -1.53 -26.67 21.18
N ASP A 245 -2.00 -27.29 22.26
CA ASP A 245 -3.01 -28.35 22.31
C ASP A 245 -4.35 -27.91 21.69
N ASP A 246 -5.01 -28.85 21.02
CA ASP A 246 -6.37 -28.77 20.48
C ASP A 246 -7.39 -28.54 21.63
N ASP A 247 -8.10 -27.40 21.66
CA ASP A 247 -9.54 -27.29 22.07
C ASP A 247 -10.06 -25.87 22.45
N ASP A 248 -9.32 -24.77 22.26
CA ASP A 248 -9.89 -23.44 22.56
C ASP A 248 -10.33 -22.65 21.30
N ASP A 249 -11.62 -22.27 21.28
CA ASP A 249 -12.23 -21.25 20.42
C ASP A 249 -11.60 -19.87 20.73
N ILE A 250 -10.48 -19.52 20.07
CA ILE A 250 -9.72 -18.28 20.34
C ILE A 250 -9.99 -17.17 19.30
N LEU A 251 -11.25 -16.97 18.91
CA LEU A 251 -11.66 -15.79 18.10
C LEU A 251 -13.03 -15.25 18.54
N GLY A 252 -13.19 -14.99 19.83
CA GLY A 252 -14.30 -14.18 20.34
C GLY A 252 -13.94 -12.70 20.31
N GLY A 253 -14.62 -11.86 19.52
CA GLY A 253 -14.38 -10.42 19.63
C GLY A 253 -15.00 -9.46 18.63
N ILE A 254 -15.79 -9.87 17.64
CA ILE A 254 -16.68 -8.95 16.91
C ILE A 254 -17.97 -9.69 16.60
N GLU A 255 -19.04 -9.39 17.34
CA GLU A 255 -20.39 -9.79 16.92
C GLU A 255 -20.80 -8.89 15.74
N PHE A 256 -20.38 -9.29 14.55
CA PHE A 256 -21.01 -8.81 13.34
C PHE A 256 -22.50 -9.20 13.42
N PRO A 257 -23.45 -8.34 12.97
CA PRO A 257 -24.85 -8.74 12.80
C PRO A 257 -24.89 -10.11 12.10
N GLU A 258 -25.81 -11.03 12.42
CA GLU A 258 -25.82 -12.41 11.88
C GLU A 258 -25.64 -12.48 10.34
N GLU A 259 -26.06 -11.43 9.62
CA GLU A 259 -25.91 -11.26 8.17
C GLU A 259 -24.43 -11.10 7.69
N PHE A 260 -23.50 -10.85 8.60
CA PHE A 260 -22.08 -10.58 8.37
C PHE A 260 -21.15 -11.56 9.12
N ALA A 261 -21.68 -12.52 9.88
CA ALA A 261 -20.88 -13.58 10.53
C ALA A 261 -19.99 -14.33 9.52
N PHE A 262 -20.52 -14.58 8.31
CA PHE A 262 -19.76 -15.15 7.20
C PHE A 262 -18.54 -14.31 6.79
N LEU A 263 -18.60 -12.98 6.88
CA LEU A 263 -17.44 -12.13 6.57
C LEU A 263 -16.34 -12.27 7.62
N SER A 264 -16.69 -12.47 8.89
CA SER A 264 -15.71 -12.73 9.96
C SER A 264 -14.93 -14.02 9.70
N ASP A 265 -15.63 -15.12 9.42
CA ASP A 265 -15.00 -16.41 9.10
C ASP A 265 -14.13 -16.34 7.85
N VAL A 266 -14.58 -15.61 6.82
CA VAL A 266 -13.80 -15.38 5.59
C VAL A 266 -12.57 -14.53 5.87
N LEU A 267 -12.67 -13.47 6.67
CA LEU A 267 -11.54 -12.62 7.04
C LEU A 267 -10.53 -13.38 7.89
N SER A 268 -10.99 -14.19 8.85
CA SER A 268 -10.16 -15.08 9.67
C SER A 268 -9.43 -16.13 8.83
N PHE A 269 -10.13 -16.77 7.89
CA PHE A 269 -9.51 -17.69 6.94
C PHE A 269 -8.43 -16.98 6.10
N ILE A 270 -8.71 -15.77 5.61
CA ILE A 270 -7.78 -15.02 4.77
C ILE A 270 -6.57 -14.53 5.60
N SER A 271 -6.76 -14.06 6.84
CA SER A 271 -5.66 -13.64 7.72
C SER A 271 -4.76 -14.83 8.10
N GLY A 272 -5.35 -15.97 8.44
CA GLY A 272 -4.62 -17.20 8.75
C GLY A 272 -4.06 -17.93 7.52
N TYR A 273 -4.22 -17.42 6.30
CA TYR A 273 -3.63 -18.02 5.09
C TYR A 273 -2.14 -18.39 5.25
N ARG A 274 -1.38 -17.59 6.01
CA ARG A 274 0.05 -17.82 6.27
C ARG A 274 0.33 -19.10 7.05
N THR A 275 -0.62 -19.59 7.85
CA THR A 275 -0.47 -20.84 8.61
C THR A 275 -0.70 -22.08 7.73
N THR A 276 -1.36 -21.92 6.58
CA THR A 276 -1.61 -23.01 5.63
C THR A 276 -0.31 -23.58 5.04
N ILE A 277 -0.37 -24.82 4.55
CA ILE A 277 0.76 -25.47 3.87
C ILE A 277 1.25 -24.59 2.71
N LEU A 278 0.32 -23.98 1.98
CA LEU A 278 0.64 -23.14 0.85
C LEU A 278 1.35 -21.85 1.28
N GLY A 279 0.81 -21.17 2.30
CA GLY A 279 1.37 -19.95 2.86
C GLY A 279 2.78 -20.15 3.41
N LYS A 280 2.99 -21.22 4.19
CA LYS A 280 4.32 -21.61 4.71
C LYS A 280 5.31 -21.94 3.59
N THR A 281 4.86 -22.63 2.54
CA THR A 281 5.73 -23.06 1.43
C THR A 281 6.20 -21.89 0.57
N TYR A 282 5.36 -20.87 0.33
CA TYR A 282 5.64 -19.80 -0.64
C TYR A 282 5.88 -18.42 -0.04
N SER A 283 5.91 -18.28 1.29
CA SER A 283 6.11 -17.00 1.99
C SER A 283 7.30 -16.18 1.50
N PHE A 284 8.39 -16.84 1.10
CA PHE A 284 9.62 -16.17 0.64
C PHE A 284 9.50 -15.51 -0.76
N ILE A 285 8.50 -15.90 -1.56
CA ILE A 285 8.36 -15.49 -2.97
C ILE A 285 7.00 -14.88 -3.31
N ASP A 286 5.92 -15.30 -2.64
CA ASP A 286 4.56 -14.87 -2.99
C ASP A 286 4.36 -13.35 -2.80
N THR A 287 4.84 -12.79 -1.70
CA THR A 287 4.86 -11.34 -1.41
C THR A 287 5.59 -10.55 -2.48
N LYS A 288 6.76 -11.03 -2.92
CA LYS A 288 7.56 -10.36 -3.96
C LYS A 288 6.85 -10.36 -5.32
N LEU A 289 6.18 -11.47 -5.64
CA LEU A 289 5.40 -11.57 -6.86
C LEU A 289 4.15 -10.70 -6.77
N PHE A 290 3.47 -10.69 -5.63
CA PHE A 290 2.33 -9.81 -5.36
C PHE A 290 2.73 -8.33 -5.50
N ASP A 291 3.78 -7.88 -4.81
CA ASP A 291 4.31 -6.52 -4.92
C ASP A 291 4.70 -6.16 -6.35
N SER A 292 5.16 -7.13 -7.15
CA SER A 292 5.48 -6.86 -8.56
C SER A 292 4.24 -6.64 -9.42
N LEU A 293 3.10 -7.23 -9.07
CA LEU A 293 1.82 -7.05 -9.77
C LEU A 293 1.10 -5.78 -9.31
N PHE A 294 1.16 -5.49 -8.01
CA PHE A 294 0.44 -4.41 -7.33
C PHE A 294 1.37 -3.23 -6.97
N LYS A 295 2.34 -2.93 -7.85
CA LYS A 295 3.16 -1.73 -7.74
C LYS A 295 2.67 -0.62 -8.65
N ILE A 296 2.70 0.59 -8.13
CA ILE A 296 2.47 1.82 -8.86
C ILE A 296 3.82 2.52 -9.01
N LYS A 297 4.18 2.86 -10.25
CA LYS A 297 5.37 3.67 -10.54
C LYS A 297 4.92 5.06 -10.96
N THR A 298 5.34 6.06 -10.22
CA THR A 298 5.08 7.47 -10.49
C THR A 298 6.38 8.28 -10.33
N LYS A 299 6.31 9.59 -10.57
CA LYS A 299 7.39 10.52 -10.23
C LYS A 299 6.94 11.50 -9.16
N THR A 300 7.90 11.95 -8.36
CA THR A 300 7.78 13.06 -7.42
C THR A 300 9.02 13.92 -7.55
N GLY A 301 8.87 15.14 -8.03
CA GLY A 301 9.96 15.94 -8.57
C GLY A 301 10.74 15.14 -9.63
N ASP A 302 12.05 15.07 -9.44
CA ASP A 302 12.96 14.33 -10.32
C ASP A 302 13.06 12.84 -9.98
N GLU A 303 12.48 12.39 -8.88
CA GLU A 303 12.62 11.03 -8.38
C GLU A 303 11.50 10.11 -8.89
N THR A 304 11.86 8.89 -9.28
CA THR A 304 10.86 7.84 -9.58
C THR A 304 10.49 7.11 -8.30
N VAL A 305 9.24 7.24 -7.87
CA VAL A 305 8.72 6.57 -6.68
C VAL A 305 8.00 5.28 -7.10
N THR A 306 8.37 4.16 -6.45
CA THR A 306 7.65 2.89 -6.59
C THR A 306 6.89 2.60 -5.30
N ILE A 307 5.58 2.75 -5.38
CA ILE A 307 4.62 2.45 -4.31
C ILE A 307 4.24 0.98 -4.43
N LYS A 308 4.32 0.24 -3.32
CA LYS A 308 3.85 -1.16 -3.24
C LYS A 308 2.70 -1.19 -2.24
N ILE A 309 1.48 -1.38 -2.72
CA ILE A 309 0.27 -1.18 -1.90
C ILE A 309 0.33 -1.97 -0.59
N ARG A 310 0.86 -3.20 -0.62
CA ARG A 310 1.06 -4.03 0.58
C ARG A 310 1.97 -3.37 1.62
N GLU A 311 3.14 -2.84 1.21
CA GLU A 311 4.07 -2.17 2.14
C GLU A 311 3.47 -0.88 2.69
N GLU A 312 2.69 -0.13 1.90
CA GLU A 312 2.00 1.07 2.39
C GLU A 312 1.02 0.72 3.51
N VAL A 313 0.19 -0.30 3.29
CA VAL A 313 -0.80 -0.76 4.28
C VAL A 313 -0.10 -1.31 5.53
N GLU A 314 0.95 -2.13 5.37
CA GLU A 314 1.74 -2.68 6.48
C GLU A 314 2.32 -1.59 7.40
N ASN A 315 2.78 -0.46 6.83
CA ASN A 315 3.25 0.67 7.62
C ASN A 315 2.13 1.36 8.39
N VAL A 316 0.97 1.60 7.75
CA VAL A 316 -0.21 2.21 8.40
C VAL A 316 -0.67 1.37 9.58
N ILE A 317 -0.76 0.06 9.43
CA ILE A 317 -1.20 -0.81 10.54
C ILE A 317 -0.17 -0.94 11.62
N GLY A 318 1.12 -0.94 11.27
CA GLY A 318 2.15 -0.83 12.28
C GLY A 318 1.96 0.38 13.19
N ILE A 319 1.49 1.52 12.65
CA ILE A 319 1.15 2.70 13.45
C ILE A 319 -0.10 2.45 14.30
N VAL A 320 -1.18 1.91 13.70
CA VAL A 320 -2.42 1.61 14.43
C VAL A 320 -2.17 0.64 15.59
N ASN A 321 -1.38 -0.42 15.38
CA ASN A 321 -1.01 -1.38 16.43
C ASN A 321 -0.25 -0.72 17.57
N ILE A 322 0.72 0.14 17.26
CA ILE A 322 1.47 0.87 18.29
C ILE A 322 0.53 1.72 19.15
N VAL A 323 -0.42 2.42 18.50
CA VAL A 323 -1.41 3.25 19.21
C VAL A 323 -2.33 2.37 20.07
N LEU A 324 -2.88 1.29 19.52
CA LEU A 324 -3.75 0.36 20.25
C LEU A 324 -3.06 -0.30 21.46
N GLU A 325 -1.82 -0.76 21.28
CA GLU A 325 -1.02 -1.33 22.37
C GLU A 325 -0.74 -0.32 23.48
N ALA A 326 -0.54 0.95 23.13
CA ALA A 326 -0.21 1.99 24.09
C ALA A 326 -1.42 2.53 24.85
N THR A 327 -2.63 2.26 24.37
CA THR A 327 -3.85 2.67 25.05
C THR A 327 -4.52 1.54 25.82
N ASP A 328 -3.85 0.39 26.02
CA ASP A 328 -4.43 -0.82 26.62
C ASP A 328 -5.76 -1.26 25.95
N GLY A 329 -5.92 -0.96 24.66
CA GLY A 329 -7.17 -1.18 23.93
C GLY A 329 -8.31 -0.20 24.28
N ILE A 330 -8.06 0.80 25.13
CA ILE A 330 -8.97 1.92 25.41
C ILE A 330 -8.84 2.92 24.26
N THR A 331 -9.97 3.32 23.68
CA THR A 331 -9.98 4.02 22.37
C THR A 331 -10.44 5.45 22.45
N GLU A 332 -10.72 5.94 23.65
CA GLU A 332 -10.81 7.38 23.89
C GLU A 332 -9.41 7.97 23.74
N ILE A 333 -9.23 8.75 22.67
CA ILE A 333 -8.08 9.64 22.52
C ILE A 333 -8.22 10.75 23.56
N ASP A 334 -7.83 10.42 24.80
CA ASP A 334 -7.66 11.41 25.85
C ASP A 334 -6.39 12.23 25.59
N GLN A 335 -6.34 13.42 26.18
CA GLN A 335 -5.19 14.32 26.05
C GLN A 335 -3.89 13.74 26.64
N ASN A 336 -3.97 12.63 27.39
CA ASN A 336 -2.85 11.92 28.00
C ASN A 336 -2.37 10.71 27.18
N ILE A 337 -2.91 10.43 25.98
CA ILE A 337 -2.39 9.33 25.12
C ILE A 337 -0.87 9.44 24.92
N LEU A 338 -0.35 10.66 24.76
CA LEU A 338 1.08 10.89 24.63
C LEU A 338 1.88 10.44 25.87
N LYS A 339 1.28 10.42 27.07
CA LYS A 339 1.91 9.90 28.29
C LYS A 339 1.99 8.37 28.30
N ASN A 340 1.01 7.70 27.69
CA ASN A 340 0.91 6.23 27.71
C ASN A 340 1.75 5.56 26.60
N ILE A 341 2.05 6.27 25.52
CA ILE A 341 2.95 5.79 24.47
C ILE A 341 4.40 6.03 24.90
N ASP A 342 5.22 4.99 24.99
CA ASP A 342 6.66 5.13 25.24
C ASP A 342 7.40 5.86 24.08
N ASP A 343 8.55 6.44 24.38
CA ASP A 343 9.27 7.31 23.43
C ASP A 343 9.74 6.51 22.20
N GLU A 344 10.10 5.24 22.39
CA GLU A 344 10.50 4.32 21.32
C GLU A 344 9.35 4.05 20.35
N LYS A 345 8.13 3.90 20.85
CA LYS A 345 6.89 3.74 20.10
C LYS A 345 6.53 5.02 19.35
N ILE A 346 6.64 6.20 19.96
CA ILE A 346 6.44 7.49 19.27
C ILE A 346 7.41 7.62 18.09
N LEU A 347 8.70 7.32 18.31
CA LEU A 347 9.71 7.39 17.27
C LEU A 347 9.47 6.33 16.17
N SER A 348 8.99 5.14 16.54
CA SER A 348 8.58 4.09 15.60
C SER A 348 7.40 4.53 14.72
N ILE A 349 6.43 5.28 15.27
CA ILE A 349 5.35 5.90 14.49
C ILE A 349 5.93 6.85 13.43
N GLY A 350 6.82 7.76 13.84
CA GLY A 350 7.48 8.70 12.93
C GLY A 350 8.27 8.00 11.83
N GLN A 351 9.03 6.96 12.18
CA GLN A 351 9.76 6.14 11.22
C GLN A 351 8.84 5.39 10.26
N ARG A 352 7.70 4.86 10.72
CA ARG A 352 6.72 4.19 9.85
C ARG A 352 6.05 5.18 8.91
N LEU A 353 5.61 6.34 9.41
CA LEU A 353 5.07 7.43 8.59
C LEU A 353 6.05 7.87 7.51
N SER A 354 7.33 8.02 7.86
CA SER A 354 8.38 8.41 6.91
C SER A 354 8.56 7.43 5.73
N LYS A 355 8.24 6.13 5.95
CA LYS A 355 8.37 5.06 4.95
C LYS A 355 7.17 4.95 4.01
N ILE A 356 6.03 5.59 4.33
CA ILE A 356 4.82 5.57 3.51
C ILE A 356 5.05 6.46 2.28
N LYS A 357 5.27 5.83 1.12
CA LYS A 357 5.61 6.53 -0.12
C LYS A 357 4.40 7.19 -0.75
N ILE A 358 3.20 6.66 -0.53
CA ILE A 358 1.98 7.29 -1.06
C ILE A 358 1.79 8.69 -0.46
N ILE A 359 2.14 8.90 0.82
CA ILE A 359 2.05 10.22 1.45
C ILE A 359 3.01 11.21 0.77
N LYS A 360 4.25 10.80 0.44
CA LYS A 360 5.19 11.66 -0.31
C LYS A 360 4.59 12.11 -1.66
N VAL A 361 3.96 11.19 -2.39
CA VAL A 361 3.35 11.51 -3.69
C VAL A 361 2.14 12.43 -3.51
N VAL A 362 1.26 12.12 -2.55
CA VAL A 362 0.07 12.93 -2.27
C VAL A 362 0.45 14.32 -1.79
N ALA A 363 1.48 14.46 -0.95
CA ALA A 363 1.98 15.75 -0.50
C ALA A 363 2.45 16.62 -1.66
N SER A 364 3.21 16.05 -2.60
CA SER A 364 3.67 16.80 -3.78
C SER A 364 2.51 17.25 -4.68
N ILE A 365 1.50 16.39 -4.88
CA ILE A 365 0.26 16.73 -5.59
C ILE A 365 -0.51 17.83 -4.83
N ALA A 366 -0.59 17.74 -3.50
CA ALA A 366 -1.24 18.73 -2.68
C ALA A 366 -0.52 20.09 -2.76
N MET A 367 0.81 20.10 -2.82
CA MET A 367 1.60 21.33 -3.03
C MET A 367 1.34 21.94 -4.41
N GLU A 368 1.16 21.13 -5.45
CA GLU A 368 0.74 21.61 -6.77
C GLU A 368 -0.65 22.25 -6.72
N TYR A 369 -1.60 21.61 -6.04
CA TYR A 369 -2.93 22.15 -5.83
C TYR A 369 -2.90 23.47 -5.05
N VAL A 370 -2.26 23.49 -3.88
CA VAL A 370 -2.15 24.67 -3.02
C VAL A 370 -1.46 25.81 -3.76
N TYR A 371 -0.42 25.54 -4.55
CA TYR A 371 0.26 26.58 -5.32
C TYR A 371 -0.67 27.29 -6.31
N HIS A 372 -1.41 26.52 -7.12
CA HIS A 372 -2.26 27.08 -8.18
C HIS A 372 -3.59 27.65 -7.67
N GLU A 373 -4.22 27.02 -6.69
CA GLU A 373 -5.56 27.40 -6.20
C GLU A 373 -5.52 28.38 -5.03
N PHE A 374 -4.43 28.38 -4.26
CA PHE A 374 -4.35 29.17 -3.04
C PHE A 374 -3.23 30.20 -3.06
N LEU A 375 -1.98 29.81 -3.35
CA LEU A 375 -0.84 30.72 -3.20
C LEU A 375 -0.80 31.80 -4.29
N VAL A 376 -0.94 31.42 -5.56
CA VAL A 376 -0.91 32.36 -6.68
C VAL A 376 -2.12 33.30 -6.69
N PRO A 377 -3.38 32.83 -6.53
CA PRO A 377 -4.54 33.71 -6.62
C PRO A 377 -4.65 34.71 -5.46
N ASN A 378 -4.11 34.37 -4.28
CA ASN A 378 -4.16 35.22 -3.09
C ASN A 378 -2.86 36.02 -2.86
N ASP A 379 -1.98 36.08 -3.87
CA ASP A 379 -0.72 36.84 -3.85
C ASP A 379 0.19 36.50 -2.64
N LEU A 380 0.18 35.24 -2.22
CA LEU A 380 0.90 34.78 -1.02
C LEU A 380 2.39 34.52 -1.27
N LEU A 381 2.84 34.68 -2.52
CA LEU A 381 4.22 34.46 -2.93
C LEU A 381 5.04 35.76 -2.96
N GLU A 382 4.39 36.92 -2.83
CA GLU A 382 5.02 38.23 -2.99
C GLU A 382 6.21 38.41 -2.02
N GLY A 383 7.39 38.71 -2.57
CA GLY A 383 8.63 38.89 -1.82
C GLY A 383 9.39 37.60 -1.49
N TYR A 384 8.85 36.44 -1.87
CA TYR A 384 9.48 35.12 -1.68
C TYR A 384 9.44 34.25 -2.96
N GLU A 385 9.33 34.87 -4.13
CA GLU A 385 9.10 34.19 -5.41
C GLU A 385 10.25 33.26 -5.80
N GLU A 386 11.48 33.57 -5.37
CA GLU A 386 12.65 32.73 -5.59
C GLU A 386 12.66 31.49 -4.67
N ASP A 387 12.14 31.63 -3.45
CA ASP A 387 12.14 30.60 -2.40
C ASP A 387 10.91 29.67 -2.47
N LEU A 388 9.77 30.20 -2.91
CA LEU A 388 8.46 29.55 -2.95
C LEU A 388 8.00 29.21 -4.38
N THR A 389 8.92 28.69 -5.19
CA THR A 389 8.55 28.13 -6.50
C THR A 389 7.79 26.80 -6.34
N LEU A 390 6.95 26.45 -7.32
CA LEU A 390 6.26 25.16 -7.35
C LEU A 390 7.23 23.98 -7.15
N ASN A 391 8.39 24.02 -7.81
CA ASN A 391 9.41 22.99 -7.66
C ASN A 391 9.97 22.93 -6.23
N ALA A 392 10.22 24.07 -5.60
CA ALA A 392 10.67 24.11 -4.21
C ALA A 392 9.63 23.53 -3.25
N LEU A 393 8.33 23.83 -3.44
CA LEU A 393 7.25 23.27 -2.62
C LEU A 393 7.10 21.75 -2.80
N LYS A 394 7.25 21.24 -4.03
CA LYS A 394 7.24 19.80 -4.31
C LYS A 394 8.41 19.04 -3.68
N THR A 395 9.51 19.72 -3.36
CA THR A 395 10.67 19.11 -2.70
C THR A 395 10.56 19.00 -1.18
N VAL A 396 9.47 19.50 -0.57
CA VAL A 396 9.24 19.41 0.88
C VAL A 396 9.31 17.95 1.34
N ASN A 397 10.23 17.67 2.28
CA ASN A 397 10.48 16.32 2.75
C ASN A 397 9.54 15.95 3.91
N ILE A 398 8.27 15.73 3.59
CA ILE A 398 7.26 15.31 4.58
C ILE A 398 7.67 14.05 5.34
N SER A 399 8.44 13.15 4.72
CA SER A 399 8.97 11.96 5.40
C SER A 399 9.89 12.33 6.56
N ASN A 400 10.76 13.33 6.39
CA ASN A 400 11.62 13.83 7.47
C ASN A 400 10.81 14.63 8.49
N ASP A 401 9.85 15.43 8.03
CA ASP A 401 9.01 16.24 8.90
C ASP A 401 8.22 15.38 9.90
N PHE A 402 7.74 14.19 9.51
CA PHE A 402 7.13 13.26 10.46
C PHE A 402 8.07 12.83 11.57
N VAL A 403 9.35 12.59 11.26
CA VAL A 403 10.35 12.20 12.28
C VAL A 403 10.59 13.35 13.23
N VAL A 404 10.81 14.56 12.70
CA VAL A 404 11.01 15.78 13.49
C VAL A 404 9.79 16.07 14.39
N ILE A 405 8.56 15.93 13.87
CA ILE A 405 7.33 16.07 14.66
C ILE A 405 7.30 15.06 15.80
N THR A 406 7.62 13.78 15.54
CA THR A 406 7.64 12.78 16.62
C THR A 406 8.73 13.01 17.65
N GLU A 407 9.90 13.54 17.25
CA GLU A 407 10.95 13.93 18.18
C GLU A 407 10.51 15.13 19.05
N ALA A 408 9.83 16.13 18.46
CA ALA A 408 9.25 17.23 19.21
C ALA A 408 8.13 16.76 20.17
N LEU A 409 7.32 15.77 19.78
CA LEU A 409 6.31 15.17 20.66
C LEU A 409 6.92 14.46 21.88
N ILE A 410 8.09 13.84 21.73
CA ILE A 410 8.81 13.23 22.86
C ILE A 410 9.25 14.30 23.86
N LEU A 411 9.74 15.45 23.39
CA LEU A 411 10.08 16.58 24.26
C LEU A 411 8.85 17.10 25.02
N LEU A 412 7.68 17.14 24.36
CA LEU A 412 6.41 17.53 24.98
C LEU A 412 5.90 16.52 26.02
N LYS A 413 6.22 15.23 25.88
CA LYS A 413 5.79 14.21 26.84
C LYS A 413 6.45 14.37 28.21
N GLY A 414 7.63 14.97 28.28
CA GLY A 414 8.34 15.26 29.53
C GLY A 414 7.62 16.28 30.44
N ILE A 415 6.46 16.79 30.04
CA ILE A 415 5.71 17.83 30.73
C ILE A 415 4.52 17.21 31.47
N GLU A 416 4.47 17.42 32.78
CA GLU A 416 3.30 17.07 33.59
C GLU A 416 2.17 18.08 33.35
N PHE A 417 1.28 17.82 32.40
CA PHE A 417 0.04 18.58 32.27
C PHE A 417 -0.90 18.26 33.46
N VAL A 418 -1.30 19.29 34.21
CA VAL A 418 -2.28 19.21 35.30
C VAL A 418 -3.58 19.89 34.85
N GLY A 419 -4.55 19.13 34.35
CA GLY A 419 -5.82 19.67 33.82
C GLY A 419 -5.89 19.58 32.29
N GLU A 420 -6.79 20.34 31.66
CA GLU A 420 -6.89 20.40 30.20
C GLU A 420 -5.68 21.15 29.62
N ILE A 421 -5.21 20.76 28.42
CA ILE A 421 -4.05 21.38 27.76
C ILE A 421 -4.26 22.90 27.56
N GLN A 422 -5.51 23.32 27.36
CA GLN A 422 -5.88 24.72 27.13
C GLN A 422 -5.68 25.61 28.36
N ASP A 423 -5.75 25.04 29.57
CA ASP A 423 -5.53 25.76 30.83
C ASP A 423 -4.03 25.85 31.19
N ASN A 424 -3.18 25.21 30.38
CA ASN A 424 -1.78 24.92 30.69
C ASN A 424 -0.83 25.27 29.54
N ILE A 425 -1.23 26.23 28.69
CA ILE A 425 -0.50 26.63 27.48
C ILE A 425 0.91 27.17 27.82
N PHE A 426 1.09 27.72 29.02
CA PHE A 426 2.33 28.35 29.49
C PHE A 426 3.13 27.51 30.53
N ILE A 427 3.04 26.17 30.49
CA ILE A 427 3.72 25.28 31.46
C ILE A 427 5.18 24.91 31.11
N LEU A 428 5.63 25.15 29.88
CA LEU A 428 6.99 24.80 29.46
C LEU A 428 8.01 25.61 30.25
N THR A 429 9.10 24.95 30.66
CA THR A 429 10.30 25.70 31.06
C THR A 429 10.93 26.37 29.83
N ASP A 430 11.71 27.43 30.04
CA ASP A 430 12.45 28.12 28.97
C ASP A 430 13.30 27.16 28.13
N GLU A 431 13.95 26.20 28.80
CA GLU A 431 14.80 25.19 28.15
C GLU A 431 13.95 24.25 27.27
N GLN A 432 12.81 23.76 27.78
CA GLN A 432 11.89 22.91 27.01
C GLN A 432 11.25 23.65 25.84
N ALA A 433 10.79 24.88 26.05
CA ALA A 433 10.23 25.70 24.99
C ALA A 433 11.27 25.92 23.89
N THR A 434 12.49 26.31 24.27
CA THR A 434 13.60 26.51 23.31
C THR A 434 13.88 25.24 22.52
N GLU A 435 14.01 24.08 23.18
CA GLU A 435 14.30 22.82 22.51
C GLU A 435 13.18 22.40 21.54
N ILE A 436 11.91 22.59 21.92
CA ILE A 436 10.76 22.29 21.06
C ILE A 436 10.72 23.22 19.85
N PHE A 437 10.86 24.53 20.03
CA PHE A 437 10.84 25.49 18.93
C PHE A 437 12.04 25.31 18.00
N ASP A 438 13.24 25.03 18.55
CA ASP A 438 14.42 24.68 17.76
C ASP A 438 14.19 23.42 16.93
N LYS A 439 13.50 22.43 17.50
CA LYS A 439 13.21 21.19 16.80
C LYS A 439 12.18 21.38 15.70
N LEU A 440 11.08 22.08 15.97
CA LEU A 440 10.04 22.38 14.98
C LEU A 440 10.57 23.28 13.85
N ALA A 441 11.56 24.12 14.11
CA ALA A 441 12.26 24.90 13.09
C ALA A 441 13.00 24.04 12.05
N GLU A 442 13.28 22.76 12.34
CA GLU A 442 13.88 21.84 11.38
C GLU A 442 12.90 21.39 10.29
N LEU A 443 11.59 21.56 10.49
CA LEU A 443 10.54 21.15 9.55
C LEU A 443 10.65 21.88 8.22
N ASP A 444 10.70 21.14 7.12
CA ASP A 444 10.72 21.73 5.78
C ASP A 444 9.38 22.40 5.45
N LEU A 445 8.27 21.81 5.89
CA LEU A 445 6.94 22.42 5.77
C LEU A 445 6.87 23.77 6.51
N LEU A 446 7.52 23.92 7.67
CA LEU A 446 7.55 25.19 8.39
C LEU A 446 8.41 26.23 7.67
N LYS A 447 9.61 25.85 7.19
CA LYS A 447 10.48 26.74 6.40
C LYS A 447 9.79 27.33 5.19
N LYS A 448 8.92 26.56 4.54
CA LYS A 448 8.12 27.01 3.39
C LYS A 448 6.80 27.67 3.81
N GLY A 449 6.25 27.28 4.96
CA GLY A 449 4.99 27.77 5.48
C GLY A 449 5.07 29.14 6.14
N LEU A 450 6.17 29.48 6.81
CA LEU A 450 6.31 30.78 7.51
C LEU A 450 6.22 31.99 6.56
N PRO A 451 6.90 32.02 5.41
CA PRO A 451 6.73 33.12 4.46
C PRO A 451 5.29 33.23 3.94
N ILE A 452 4.64 32.09 3.69
CA ILE A 452 3.22 32.02 3.27
C ILE A 452 2.32 32.58 4.38
N ALA A 453 2.55 32.18 5.64
CA ALA A 453 1.76 32.62 6.79
C ALA A 453 1.93 34.13 7.04
N LEU A 454 3.14 34.67 6.87
CA LEU A 454 3.38 36.11 6.95
C LEU A 454 2.59 36.85 5.87
N ASN A 455 2.70 36.44 4.61
CA ASN A 455 1.95 37.07 3.52
C ASN A 455 0.44 36.94 3.71
N PHE A 456 -0.04 35.80 4.22
CA PHE A 456 -1.44 35.62 4.56
C PHE A 456 -1.89 36.61 5.64
N LEU A 457 -1.12 36.75 6.72
CA LEU A 457 -1.41 37.69 7.79
C LEU A 457 -1.37 39.14 7.31
N LEU A 458 -0.39 39.49 6.48
CA LEU A 458 -0.31 40.82 5.88
C LEU A 458 -1.49 41.09 4.94
N ASN A 459 -2.06 40.06 4.30
CA ASN A 459 -3.21 40.20 3.40
C ASN A 459 -4.57 40.18 4.12
N LEU A 460 -4.61 40.03 5.45
CA LEU A 460 -5.87 40.15 6.21
C LEU A 460 -6.40 41.59 6.17
N ASP A 461 -7.71 41.74 5.98
CA ASP A 461 -8.38 43.05 5.87
C ASP A 461 -8.11 43.93 7.10
N GLU A 462 -8.07 43.35 8.30
CA GLU A 462 -7.78 44.06 9.55
C GLU A 462 -6.36 44.63 9.56
N ILE A 463 -5.38 43.85 9.11
CA ILE A 463 -3.98 44.27 9.05
C ILE A 463 -3.79 45.33 7.96
N GLN A 464 -4.41 45.16 6.80
CA GLN A 464 -4.39 46.16 5.73
C GLN A 464 -5.03 47.48 6.19
N THR A 465 -6.14 47.41 6.92
CA THR A 465 -6.77 48.61 7.50
C THR A 465 -5.85 49.30 8.48
N LEU A 466 -5.16 48.55 9.36
CA LEU A 466 -4.17 49.12 10.28
C LEU A 466 -3.00 49.77 9.54
N ILE A 467 -2.45 49.14 8.50
CA ILE A 467 -1.37 49.70 7.68
C ILE A 467 -1.79 51.06 7.11
N VAL A 468 -3.01 51.15 6.57
CA VAL A 468 -3.57 52.41 6.04
C VAL A 468 -3.82 53.44 7.13
N ASP A 469 -4.41 53.05 8.26
CA ASP A 469 -4.75 53.95 9.39
C ASP A 469 -3.50 54.58 10.01
N TYR A 470 -2.39 53.85 10.04
CA TYR A 470 -1.09 54.34 10.51
C TYR A 470 -0.24 55.00 9.39
N ASN A 471 -0.79 55.13 8.18
CA ASN A 471 -0.14 55.76 7.03
C ASN A 471 1.23 55.13 6.70
N ILE A 472 1.30 53.79 6.81
CA ILE A 472 2.45 52.99 6.41
C ILE A 472 2.26 52.65 4.92
N GLU A 473 3.21 53.01 4.06
CA GLU A 473 3.15 52.60 2.65
C GLU A 473 3.52 51.11 2.53
N SER A 474 2.81 50.34 1.70
CA SER A 474 3.11 48.91 1.51
C SER A 474 4.56 48.66 1.07
N THR A 475 5.19 49.63 0.41
CA THR A 475 6.60 49.61 -0.01
C THR A 475 7.60 49.82 1.13
N ASP A 476 7.15 50.33 2.28
CA ASP A 476 7.98 50.54 3.47
C ASP A 476 8.06 49.27 4.34
N ILE A 477 7.21 48.27 4.06
CA ILE A 477 7.22 46.98 4.76
C ILE A 477 8.37 46.14 4.20
N ILE A 478 9.48 46.10 4.92
CA ILE A 478 10.61 45.22 4.61
C ILE A 478 10.25 43.81 5.08
N LYS A 479 9.95 42.92 4.14
CA LYS A 479 9.69 41.50 4.45
C LYS A 479 11.01 40.83 4.90
N PRO A 480 11.00 40.08 6.03
CA PRO A 480 12.16 39.29 6.46
C PRO A 480 12.50 38.20 5.44
N THR A 481 13.72 37.68 5.44
CA THR A 481 14.05 36.52 4.61
C THR A 481 13.47 35.23 5.21
N SER A 482 13.40 34.15 4.42
CA SER A 482 12.97 32.83 4.92
C SER A 482 13.80 32.36 6.12
N ASP A 483 15.12 32.64 6.12
CA ASP A 483 16.02 32.30 7.22
C ASP A 483 15.78 33.20 8.45
N ASP A 484 15.49 34.49 8.25
CA ASP A 484 15.14 35.40 9.33
C ASP A 484 13.84 34.95 10.01
N LEU A 485 12.82 34.56 9.25
CA LEU A 485 11.57 34.04 9.79
C LEU A 485 11.75 32.77 10.63
N ILE A 486 12.67 31.89 10.22
CA ILE A 486 13.00 30.69 11.00
C ILE A 486 13.73 31.05 12.29
N ASN A 487 14.65 32.01 12.25
CA ASN A 487 15.30 32.50 13.46
C ASN A 487 14.28 33.20 14.39
N ASP A 488 13.36 33.98 13.84
CA ASP A 488 12.28 34.62 14.59
C ASP A 488 11.33 33.58 15.21
N PHE A 489 11.01 32.51 14.48
CA PHE A 489 10.24 31.39 15.00
C PHE A 489 10.94 30.71 16.20
N LYS A 490 12.25 30.49 16.13
CA LYS A 490 13.03 29.98 17.27
C LYS A 490 12.99 30.96 18.46
N ASN A 491 13.05 32.25 18.18
CA ASN A 491 12.98 33.30 19.19
C ASN A 491 11.59 33.42 19.86
N ILE A 492 10.54 32.78 19.33
CA ILE A 492 9.23 32.70 20.00
C ILE A 492 9.38 32.05 21.38
N ALA A 493 10.33 31.13 21.57
CA ALA A 493 10.64 30.57 22.89
C ALA A 493 11.00 31.66 23.91
N HIS A 494 11.73 32.71 23.50
CA HIS A 494 12.04 33.84 24.39
C HIS A 494 10.81 34.70 24.69
N VAL A 495 9.92 34.91 23.72
CA VAL A 495 8.65 35.62 23.96
C VAL A 495 7.80 34.84 24.95
N TYR A 496 7.75 33.53 24.78
CA TYR A 496 7.08 32.61 25.70
C TYR A 496 7.65 32.74 27.13
N SER A 497 8.97 32.69 27.29
CA SER A 497 9.67 32.89 28.58
C SER A 497 9.35 34.23 29.24
N VAL A 498 9.27 35.31 28.45
CA VAL A 498 8.92 36.63 28.99
C VAL A 498 7.47 36.67 29.48
N ILE A 499 6.55 35.97 28.79
CA ILE A 499 5.14 35.88 29.18
C ILE A 499 4.99 35.05 30.47
N THR A 500 5.70 33.92 30.57
CA THR A 500 5.70 33.10 31.79
C THR A 500 6.33 33.82 32.98
N ASP A 501 7.40 34.60 32.77
CA ASP A 501 8.03 35.47 33.78
C ASP A 501 7.07 36.55 34.32
N LEU A 502 6.06 36.93 33.55
CA LEU A 502 4.99 37.86 33.97
C LEU A 502 3.87 37.18 34.76
N ASP A 503 4.03 35.90 35.10
CA ASP A 503 3.05 35.06 35.83
C ASP A 503 1.72 34.88 35.05
N ILE A 504 1.78 35.03 33.72
CA ILE A 504 0.66 34.79 32.81
C ILE A 504 0.68 33.31 32.47
N THR A 505 -0.23 32.56 33.09
CA THR A 505 -0.27 31.09 32.98
C THR A 505 -1.39 30.60 32.05
N SER A 506 -2.37 31.46 31.77
CA SER A 506 -3.55 31.16 30.95
C SER A 506 -3.90 32.30 29.98
N ILE A 507 -4.74 32.01 28.98
CA ILE A 507 -5.30 33.03 28.08
C ILE A 507 -6.20 34.01 28.84
N ASP A 508 -6.86 33.56 29.91
CA ASP A 508 -7.72 34.42 30.73
C ASP A 508 -6.89 35.49 31.47
N ASP A 509 -5.63 35.19 31.83
CA ASP A 509 -4.70 36.16 32.44
C ASP A 509 -4.32 37.28 31.46
N LEU A 510 -4.35 37.04 30.13
CA LEU A 510 -4.09 38.05 29.11
C LEU A 510 -5.28 39.00 28.89
N SER A 511 -6.47 38.63 29.34
CA SER A 511 -7.69 39.43 29.17
C SER A 511 -7.94 40.44 30.29
N ASN A 512 -7.19 40.35 31.39
CA ASN A 512 -7.24 41.23 32.57
C ASN A 512 -6.05 42.18 32.61
#